data_AF-A0AAV3X5R9-F1
#
_entry.id   AF-A0AAV3X5R9-F1
#
_cell.length_a   1.000
_cell.length_b   1.000
_cell.length_c   1.000
_cell.angle_alpha   90.00
_cell.angle_beta   90.00
_cell.angle_gamma   90.00
#
_symmetry.space_group_name_H-M   'P 1'
#
loop_
_entity.id
_entity.type
_entity.pdbx_description
1 polymer ?
#
loop_
_entity_poly.entity_id
_entity_poly.type
_entity_poly.pdbx_seq_one_letter_code
_entity_poly.pdbx_strand_id
1 'polypeptide(L)'
;MQNYLFVVDQNFQPLNPVPPARARELLTKQKAAVFRMYPFTIIAKHAVLTPTPKPLTIKLDAGSRFTGMAIRDDNKVIWAAELEHRGWQIKDSLASRRSLRRSRRNRNTRYRQPLSCEKCNLKKATKLVDEFWKTDSARLEKIKRQATASLKDATAVNSTRWALFHTWEGILPTRTGTGGQTKYNRTRFELPKLSNIDSIKLLTRQRLRIKCTGWGTRKMCGTDRYGFPTRHRQRQQVHFGFRTGDIVKAVVLSGKKVGEYVGRLLCRKTGSFDIATSRGRVAGVSHRFCTPIDQKDGYSYGF
;
A
#
# COMPACT_ATOMS: atom_id res chain seq x y z
N MET A 1 15.66 23.30 17.07
CA MET A 1 16.66 23.46 15.99
C MET A 1 15.93 23.78 14.70
N GLN A 2 16.27 24.87 14.00
CA GLN A 2 15.69 25.15 12.68
C GLN A 2 16.55 24.47 11.62
N ASN A 3 15.95 23.62 10.79
CA ASN A 3 16.61 23.05 9.63
C ASN A 3 16.75 24.14 8.56
N TYR A 4 17.99 24.52 8.27
CA TYR A 4 18.35 25.38 7.16
C TYR A 4 18.01 24.66 5.84
N LEU A 5 17.69 25.44 4.82
CA LEU A 5 17.28 24.94 3.51
C LEU A 5 18.45 25.04 2.55
N PHE A 6 18.59 24.06 1.68
CA PHE A 6 19.63 24.07 0.66
C PHE A 6 19.26 25.03 -0.46
N VAL A 7 20.27 25.67 -1.04
CA VAL A 7 20.11 26.62 -2.14
C VAL A 7 21.09 26.26 -3.24
N VAL A 8 20.62 26.27 -4.47
CA VAL A 8 21.46 26.20 -5.67
C VAL A 8 21.20 27.42 -6.55
N ASP A 9 22.15 27.81 -7.37
CA ASP A 9 21.96 28.88 -8.35
C ASP A 9 21.32 28.35 -9.66
N GLN A 10 21.15 29.23 -10.66
CA GLN A 10 20.60 28.86 -11.97
C GLN A 10 21.44 27.81 -12.73
N ASN A 11 22.74 27.73 -12.45
CA ASN A 11 23.68 26.78 -13.03
C ASN A 11 23.83 25.51 -12.16
N PHE A 12 22.94 25.32 -11.19
CA PHE A 12 22.97 24.23 -10.21
C PHE A 12 24.22 24.20 -9.31
N GLN A 13 24.92 25.33 -9.18
CA GLN A 13 26.04 25.48 -8.26
C GLN A 13 25.54 25.64 -6.83
N PRO A 14 26.15 24.96 -5.84
CA PRO A 14 25.70 25.01 -4.45
C PRO A 14 26.00 26.37 -3.83
N LEU A 15 25.01 26.92 -3.11
CA LEU A 15 25.13 28.11 -2.28
C LEU A 15 24.99 27.75 -0.80
N ASN A 16 25.34 28.70 0.08
CA ASN A 16 25.19 28.50 1.52
C ASN A 16 23.72 28.19 1.91
N PRO A 17 23.49 27.21 2.79
CA PRO A 17 22.14 26.96 3.30
C PRO A 17 21.59 28.20 4.00
N VAL A 18 20.30 28.45 3.83
CA VAL A 18 19.64 29.64 4.39
C VAL A 18 18.60 29.26 5.44
N PRO A 19 18.33 30.13 6.43
CA PRO A 19 17.23 29.91 7.36
C PRO A 19 15.87 29.83 6.64
N PRO A 20 14.88 29.11 7.20
CA PRO A 20 13.53 29.04 6.62
C PRO A 20 12.88 30.40 6.33
N ALA A 21 13.13 31.40 7.18
CA ALA A 21 12.63 32.76 6.98
C ALA A 21 13.15 33.38 5.68
N ARG A 22 14.46 33.27 5.42
CA ARG A 22 15.09 33.78 4.19
C ARG A 22 14.65 33.01 2.96
N ALA A 23 14.51 31.68 3.05
CA ALA A 23 13.98 30.88 1.95
C ALA A 23 12.55 31.29 1.56
N ARG A 24 11.67 31.51 2.56
CA ARG A 24 10.31 32.04 2.32
C ARG A 24 10.35 33.40 1.65
N GLU A 25 11.17 34.32 2.15
CA GLU A 25 11.33 35.65 1.58
C GLU A 25 11.72 35.59 0.09
N LEU A 26 12.71 34.75 -0.26
CA LEU A 26 13.17 34.56 -1.64
C LEU A 26 12.07 33.99 -2.54
N LEU A 27 11.26 33.06 -2.04
CA LEU A 27 10.14 32.47 -2.76
C LEU A 27 8.98 33.45 -2.95
N THR A 28 8.64 34.22 -1.91
CA THR A 28 7.60 35.26 -1.96
C THR A 28 7.98 36.38 -2.92
N LYS A 29 9.23 36.84 -2.88
CA LYS A 29 9.79 37.85 -3.82
C LYS A 29 10.08 37.28 -5.21
N GLN A 30 9.74 36.02 -5.47
CA GLN A 30 9.98 35.31 -6.74
C GLN A 30 11.44 35.33 -7.23
N LYS A 31 12.41 35.48 -6.31
CA LYS A 31 13.85 35.43 -6.60
C LYS A 31 14.39 34.00 -6.66
N ALA A 32 13.62 33.04 -6.12
CA ALA A 32 13.91 31.62 -6.17
C ALA A 32 12.65 30.82 -6.52
N ALA A 33 12.84 29.55 -6.90
CA ALA A 33 11.80 28.55 -7.08
C ALA A 33 12.12 27.29 -6.26
N VAL A 34 11.15 26.42 -6.05
CA VAL A 34 11.38 25.13 -5.38
C VAL A 34 12.04 24.17 -6.37
N PHE A 35 13.22 23.65 -6.03
CA PHE A 35 13.94 22.68 -6.85
C PHE A 35 13.56 21.24 -6.49
N ARG A 36 13.58 20.88 -5.20
CA ARG A 36 13.16 19.57 -4.70
C ARG A 36 12.62 19.67 -3.27
N MET A 37 11.71 18.77 -2.93
CA MET A 37 11.04 18.75 -1.61
C MET A 37 11.85 18.04 -0.51
N TYR A 38 12.64 17.02 -0.87
CA TYR A 38 13.43 16.24 0.08
C TYR A 38 14.81 15.88 -0.50
N PRO A 39 15.91 16.32 0.14
CA PRO A 39 15.92 17.38 1.15
C PRO A 39 15.41 18.70 0.53
N PHE A 40 14.67 19.50 1.31
CA PHE A 40 14.03 20.71 0.77
C PHE A 40 15.09 21.70 0.25
N THR A 41 15.02 21.99 -1.05
CA THR A 41 16.04 22.78 -1.78
C THR A 41 15.34 23.77 -2.69
N ILE A 42 15.83 25.02 -2.68
CA ILE A 42 15.38 26.08 -3.59
C ILE A 42 16.46 26.38 -4.63
N ILE A 43 16.05 26.83 -5.82
CA ILE A 43 16.92 27.29 -6.89
C ILE A 43 16.76 28.80 -7.09
N ALA A 44 17.86 29.55 -7.07
CA ALA A 44 17.86 30.98 -7.37
C ALA A 44 17.67 31.19 -8.88
N LYS A 45 16.95 32.26 -9.26
CA LYS A 45 16.71 32.60 -10.68
C LYS A 45 17.85 33.36 -11.37
N HIS A 46 18.98 33.52 -10.70
CA HIS A 46 20.17 34.14 -11.26
C HIS A 46 21.36 33.22 -11.01
N ALA A 47 22.31 33.24 -11.94
CA ALA A 47 23.60 32.61 -11.76
C ALA A 47 24.47 33.48 -10.83
N VAL A 48 25.26 32.82 -9.98
CA VAL A 48 26.31 33.48 -9.19
C VAL A 48 27.62 33.21 -9.92
N LEU A 49 28.35 34.27 -10.30
CA LEU A 49 29.57 34.14 -11.11
C LEU A 49 30.67 33.32 -10.42
N THR A 50 30.86 33.53 -9.11
CA THR A 50 31.87 32.85 -8.30
C THR A 50 31.27 32.45 -6.95
N PRO A 51 30.51 31.34 -6.89
CA PRO A 51 29.93 30.87 -5.65
C PRO A 51 31.04 30.33 -4.73
N THR A 52 31.22 30.95 -3.56
CA THR A 52 32.15 30.51 -2.52
C THR A 52 31.37 30.02 -1.29
N PRO A 53 30.73 28.83 -1.37
CA PRO A 53 30.03 28.28 -0.22
C PRO A 53 31.02 27.98 0.91
N LYS A 54 30.60 28.25 2.14
CA LYS A 54 31.35 27.93 3.35
C LYS A 54 31.47 26.41 3.47
N PRO A 55 32.65 25.86 3.80
CA PRO A 55 32.78 24.43 4.05
C PRO A 55 31.94 24.03 5.26
N LEU A 56 31.10 23.00 5.09
CA LEU A 56 30.23 22.46 6.13
C LEU A 56 30.62 21.03 6.45
N THR A 57 30.55 20.65 7.73
CA THR A 57 30.84 19.28 8.15
C THR A 57 29.58 18.44 8.15
N ILE A 58 29.57 17.35 7.39
CA ILE A 58 28.51 16.34 7.47
C ILE A 58 28.89 15.25 8.48
N LYS A 59 27.94 14.89 9.36
CA LYS A 59 28.02 13.74 10.24
C LYS A 59 26.95 12.74 9.86
N LEU A 60 27.36 11.49 9.67
CA LEU A 60 26.49 10.37 9.37
C LEU A 60 26.62 9.36 10.52
N ASP A 61 25.50 9.01 11.12
CA ASP A 61 25.42 7.99 12.16
C ASP A 61 24.59 6.81 11.64
N ALA A 62 25.27 5.72 11.33
CA ALA A 62 24.67 4.58 10.65
C ALA A 62 24.09 3.58 11.67
N GLY A 63 22.78 3.60 11.84
CA GLY A 63 22.05 2.59 12.61
C GLY A 63 21.40 1.52 11.73
N SER A 64 21.06 0.38 12.35
CA SER A 64 20.44 -0.77 11.67
C SER A 64 18.99 -0.51 11.19
N ARG A 65 18.29 0.42 11.85
CA ARG A 65 16.91 0.84 11.50
C ARG A 65 16.81 2.28 11.04
N PHE A 66 17.67 3.15 11.54
CA PHE A 66 17.67 4.57 11.23
C PHE A 66 19.10 5.03 10.97
N THR A 67 19.32 5.84 9.93
CA THR A 67 20.58 6.56 9.74
C THR A 67 20.35 8.03 10.06
N GLY A 68 21.03 8.51 11.10
CA GLY A 68 21.06 9.92 11.44
C GLY A 68 22.00 10.68 10.51
N MET A 69 21.59 11.86 10.07
CA MET A 69 22.40 12.77 9.27
C MET A 69 22.34 14.15 9.87
N ALA A 70 23.48 14.80 10.04
CA ALA A 70 23.57 16.18 10.52
C ALA A 70 24.59 16.96 9.71
N ILE A 71 24.30 18.23 9.45
CA ILE A 71 25.23 19.18 8.85
C ILE A 71 25.51 20.27 9.88
N ARG A 72 26.81 20.48 10.12
CA ARG A 72 27.33 21.43 11.08
C ARG A 72 28.05 22.57 10.37
N ASP A 73 27.75 23.77 10.81
CA ASP A 73 28.51 24.97 10.52
C ASP A 73 29.31 25.33 11.79
N ASP A 74 30.61 25.04 11.78
CA ASP A 74 31.52 25.11 12.92
C ASP A 74 30.97 24.44 14.19
N ASN A 75 30.44 25.22 15.14
CA ASN A 75 29.88 24.72 16.39
C ASN A 75 28.36 24.51 16.39
N LYS A 76 27.67 24.89 15.32
CA LYS A 76 26.21 24.91 15.21
C LYS A 76 25.69 23.86 14.24
N VAL A 77 24.74 23.04 14.66
CA VAL A 77 24.02 22.14 13.73
C VAL A 77 22.97 22.96 12.99
N ILE A 78 23.09 23.04 11.67
CA ILE A 78 22.21 23.83 10.81
C ILE A 78 21.15 22.97 10.12
N TRP A 79 21.39 21.67 10.00
CA TRP A 79 20.42 20.75 9.41
C TRP A 79 20.57 19.36 10.02
N ALA A 80 19.46 18.70 10.30
CA ALA A 80 19.44 17.30 10.70
C ALA A 80 18.27 16.56 10.06
N ALA A 81 18.48 15.29 9.74
CA ALA A 81 17.46 14.38 9.26
C ALA A 81 17.74 12.94 9.71
N GLU A 82 16.70 12.14 9.75
CA GLU A 82 16.76 10.71 10.04
C GLU A 82 16.20 9.94 8.85
N LEU A 83 16.98 9.00 8.34
CA LEU A 83 16.58 8.10 7.26
C LEU A 83 16.13 6.77 7.86
N GLU A 84 14.83 6.46 7.80
CA GLU A 84 14.30 5.16 8.21
C GLU A 84 14.57 4.09 7.13
N HIS A 85 15.28 3.04 7.52
CA HIS A 85 15.59 1.90 6.67
C HIS A 85 14.42 0.93 6.60
N ARG A 86 14.08 0.48 5.39
CA ARG A 86 13.03 -0.53 5.18
C ARG A 86 13.50 -1.97 5.33
N GLY A 87 14.77 -2.20 5.70
CA GLY A 87 15.37 -3.54 5.77
C GLY A 87 14.59 -4.49 6.68
N TRP A 88 14.16 -4.01 7.86
CA TRP A 88 13.36 -4.80 8.79
C TRP A 88 11.97 -5.15 8.24
N GLN A 89 11.26 -4.18 7.66
CA GLN A 89 9.96 -4.41 7.01
C GLN A 89 10.06 -5.44 5.86
N ILE A 90 11.14 -5.38 5.09
CA ILE A 90 11.41 -6.33 4.00
C ILE A 90 11.67 -7.72 4.57
N LYS A 91 12.53 -7.84 5.59
CA LYS A 91 12.82 -9.09 6.29
C LYS A 91 11.54 -9.74 6.82
N ASP A 92 10.69 -8.98 7.49
CA ASP A 92 9.43 -9.47 8.05
C ASP A 92 8.44 -9.88 6.96
N SER A 93 8.33 -9.09 5.89
CA SER A 93 7.51 -9.43 4.73
C SER A 93 7.99 -10.71 4.04
N LEU A 94 9.31 -10.96 4.01
CA LEU A 94 9.88 -12.20 3.49
C LEU A 94 9.63 -13.39 4.44
N ALA A 95 9.77 -13.19 5.75
CA ALA A 95 9.49 -14.20 6.77
C ALA A 95 8.02 -14.63 6.77
N SER A 96 7.09 -13.67 6.70
CA SER A 96 5.65 -13.91 6.58
C SER A 96 5.32 -14.69 5.31
N ARG A 97 5.85 -14.27 4.15
CA ARG A 97 5.70 -15.01 2.87
C ARG A 97 6.26 -16.43 2.95
N ARG A 98 7.40 -16.64 3.61
CA ARG A 98 8.00 -17.96 3.83
C ARG A 98 7.10 -18.83 4.70
N SER A 99 6.56 -18.30 5.80
CA SER A 99 5.65 -19.01 6.70
C SER A 99 4.35 -19.43 5.99
N LEU A 100 3.70 -18.50 5.27
CA LEU A 100 2.50 -18.80 4.49
C LEU A 100 2.74 -19.88 3.42
N ARG A 101 3.90 -19.86 2.74
CA ARG A 101 4.28 -20.90 1.77
C ARG A 101 4.48 -22.26 2.43
N ARG A 102 5.12 -22.32 3.61
CA ARG A 102 5.30 -23.55 4.39
C ARG A 102 3.94 -24.12 4.80
N SER A 103 3.07 -23.28 5.37
CA SER A 103 1.74 -23.69 5.83
C SER A 103 0.85 -24.21 4.69
N ARG A 104 0.89 -23.58 3.51
CA ARG A 104 0.14 -24.06 2.33
C ARG A 104 0.62 -25.41 1.84
N ARG A 105 1.94 -25.63 1.79
CA ARG A 105 2.54 -26.92 1.43
C ARG A 105 2.20 -28.01 2.43
N ASN A 106 2.01 -27.68 3.70
CA ASN A 106 1.68 -28.69 4.71
C ASN A 106 0.17 -29.02 4.76
N ARG A 107 -0.71 -28.05 4.48
CA ARG A 107 -2.16 -28.22 4.65
C ARG A 107 -2.94 -28.62 3.39
N ASN A 108 -2.50 -28.23 2.19
CA ASN A 108 -3.36 -28.28 0.99
C ASN A 108 -2.91 -29.25 -0.11
N THR A 109 -1.76 -29.91 0.00
CA THR A 109 -1.31 -30.86 -1.01
C THR A 109 -1.59 -32.29 -0.57
N ARG A 110 -2.85 -32.75 -0.75
CA ARG A 110 -3.28 -34.14 -0.50
C ARG A 110 -2.42 -35.17 -1.25
N TYR A 111 -1.95 -34.81 -2.44
CA TYR A 111 -1.14 -35.66 -3.32
C TYR A 111 0.35 -35.68 -2.99
N ARG A 112 0.82 -34.86 -2.03
CA ARG A 112 2.23 -34.80 -1.64
C ARG A 112 2.35 -34.80 -0.13
N GLN A 113 2.42 -35.98 0.46
CA GLN A 113 2.67 -36.10 1.90
C GLN A 113 3.99 -35.39 2.26
N PRO A 114 4.01 -34.62 3.36
CA PRO A 114 5.24 -33.97 3.81
C PRO A 114 6.30 -35.03 4.13
N LEU A 115 7.50 -34.87 3.54
CA LEU A 115 8.62 -35.79 3.73
C LEU A 115 9.11 -35.85 5.19
N SER A 116 8.81 -34.82 5.98
CA SER A 116 9.15 -34.78 7.41
C SER A 116 8.15 -33.93 8.18
N CYS A 117 7.97 -34.26 9.46
CA CYS A 117 7.25 -33.41 10.40
C CYS A 117 8.12 -32.18 10.79
N GLU A 118 7.48 -31.16 11.35
CA GLU A 118 8.16 -29.92 11.74
C GLU A 118 9.32 -30.14 12.72
N LYS A 119 9.12 -31.00 13.73
CA LYS A 119 10.15 -31.34 14.73
C LYS A 119 11.39 -31.96 14.07
N CYS A 120 11.20 -32.92 13.16
CA CYS A 120 12.32 -33.55 12.44
C CYS A 120 13.02 -32.58 11.49
N ASN A 121 12.27 -31.69 10.83
CA ASN A 121 12.85 -30.68 9.94
C ASN A 121 13.69 -29.64 10.69
N LEU A 122 13.26 -29.25 11.90
CA LEU A 122 14.03 -28.36 12.77
C LEU A 122 15.30 -29.02 13.30
N LYS A 123 15.22 -30.28 13.75
CA LYS A 123 16.38 -31.06 14.21
C LYS A 123 17.42 -31.29 13.11
N LYS A 124 16.97 -31.52 11.87
CA LYS A 124 17.85 -31.66 10.70
C LYS A 124 18.59 -30.35 10.39
N ALA A 125 17.91 -29.22 10.55
CA ALA A 125 18.43 -27.91 10.19
C ALA A 125 19.05 -27.93 8.78
N THR A 126 20.31 -27.51 8.65
CA THR A 126 21.06 -27.41 7.39
C THR A 126 21.78 -28.70 6.98
N LYS A 127 21.78 -29.75 7.82
CA LYS A 127 22.49 -31.01 7.55
C LYS A 127 21.92 -31.72 6.32
N LEU A 128 22.74 -32.47 5.57
CA LEU A 128 22.24 -33.29 4.47
C LEU A 128 21.33 -34.43 5.01
N VAL A 129 20.42 -34.95 4.17
CA VAL A 129 19.50 -36.02 4.61
C VAL A 129 20.29 -37.28 4.96
N ASP A 130 21.32 -37.59 4.19
CA ASP A 130 22.23 -38.73 4.41
C ASP A 130 23.00 -38.62 5.73
N GLU A 131 23.48 -37.41 6.06
CA GLU A 131 24.18 -37.15 7.32
C GLU A 131 23.25 -37.20 8.53
N PHE A 132 22.01 -36.72 8.37
CA PHE A 132 21.05 -36.63 9.47
C PHE A 132 20.46 -37.99 9.87
N TRP A 133 20.34 -38.92 8.93
CA TRP A 133 19.85 -40.29 9.16
C TRP A 133 20.93 -41.36 8.96
N LYS A 134 22.21 -41.02 9.19
CA LYS A 134 23.35 -41.93 8.99
C LYS A 134 23.21 -43.26 9.75
N THR A 135 22.59 -43.23 10.92
CA THR A 135 22.37 -44.39 11.79
C THR A 135 21.10 -45.19 11.48
N ASP A 136 20.17 -44.63 10.70
CA ASP A 136 18.88 -45.27 10.36
C ASP A 136 18.72 -45.34 8.83
N SER A 137 19.39 -46.33 8.24
CA SER A 137 19.45 -46.57 6.80
C SER A 137 18.08 -46.89 6.20
N ALA A 138 17.24 -47.64 6.92
CA ALA A 138 15.90 -48.02 6.47
C ALA A 138 14.98 -46.80 6.31
N ARG A 139 15.04 -45.86 7.27
CA ARG A 139 14.27 -44.61 7.19
C ARG A 139 14.81 -43.67 6.09
N LEU A 140 16.13 -43.63 5.91
CA LEU A 140 16.78 -42.87 4.84
C LEU A 140 16.32 -43.34 3.45
N GLU A 141 16.30 -44.65 3.19
CA GLU A 141 15.82 -45.22 1.93
C GLU A 141 14.35 -44.92 1.67
N LYS A 142 13.50 -45.04 2.69
CA LYS A 142 12.06 -44.71 2.58
C LYS A 142 11.86 -43.25 2.19
N ILE A 143 12.60 -42.33 2.79
CA ILE A 143 12.53 -40.88 2.49
C ILE A 143 13.01 -40.62 1.05
N LYS A 144 14.11 -41.25 0.62
CA LYS A 144 14.62 -41.11 -0.75
C LYS A 144 13.62 -41.63 -1.78
N ARG A 145 13.03 -42.81 -1.56
CA ARG A 145 11.99 -43.40 -2.42
C ARG A 145 10.73 -42.53 -2.50
N GLN A 146 10.33 -41.92 -1.39
CA GLN A 146 9.19 -40.99 -1.37
C GLN A 146 9.53 -39.67 -2.09
N ALA A 147 10.77 -39.20 -2.02
CA ALA A 147 11.22 -37.97 -2.69
C ALA A 147 11.23 -38.10 -4.22
N THR A 148 11.57 -39.29 -4.73
CA THR A 148 11.67 -39.60 -6.16
C THR A 148 10.38 -40.16 -6.76
N ALA A 149 9.35 -40.43 -5.95
CA ALA A 149 8.07 -40.94 -6.41
C ALA A 149 7.38 -39.97 -7.39
N SER A 150 6.94 -40.49 -8.54
CA SER A 150 6.28 -39.70 -9.57
C SER A 150 4.87 -39.29 -9.15
N LEU A 151 4.49 -38.04 -9.45
CA LEU A 151 3.17 -37.49 -9.13
C LEU A 151 2.16 -37.84 -10.24
N LYS A 152 1.88 -39.14 -10.43
CA LYS A 152 1.06 -39.65 -11.55
C LYS A 152 -0.28 -38.90 -11.71
N ASP A 153 -0.99 -38.66 -10.62
CA ASP A 153 -2.27 -37.94 -10.64
C ASP A 153 -2.13 -36.48 -11.08
N ALA A 154 -1.06 -35.80 -10.65
CA ALA A 154 -0.79 -34.43 -11.07
C ALA A 154 -0.41 -34.37 -12.55
N THR A 155 0.30 -35.38 -13.05
CA THR A 155 0.61 -35.52 -14.48
C THR A 155 -0.66 -35.71 -15.31
N ALA A 156 -1.58 -36.58 -14.88
CA ALA A 156 -2.86 -36.79 -15.56
C ALA A 156 -3.73 -35.51 -15.56
N VAL A 157 -3.86 -34.82 -14.43
CA VAL A 157 -4.61 -33.55 -14.38
C VAL A 157 -3.98 -32.49 -15.27
N ASN A 158 -2.65 -32.41 -15.32
CA ASN A 158 -1.96 -31.45 -16.16
C ASN A 158 -2.09 -31.78 -17.65
N SER A 159 -2.04 -33.05 -18.05
CA SER A 159 -2.22 -33.45 -19.45
C SER A 159 -3.64 -33.17 -19.92
N THR A 160 -4.67 -33.53 -19.13
CA THR A 160 -6.07 -33.20 -19.45
C THR A 160 -6.28 -31.68 -19.54
N ARG A 161 -5.66 -30.90 -18.64
CA ARG A 161 -5.77 -29.44 -18.66
C ARG A 161 -5.21 -28.83 -19.94
N TRP A 162 -4.07 -29.32 -20.42
CA TRP A 162 -3.46 -28.84 -21.66
C TRP A 162 -4.23 -29.31 -22.89
N ALA A 163 -4.69 -30.55 -22.92
CA ALA A 163 -5.56 -31.05 -24.00
C ALA A 163 -6.82 -30.19 -24.15
N LEU A 164 -7.51 -29.91 -23.04
CA LEU A 164 -8.66 -29.00 -23.03
C LEU A 164 -8.27 -27.60 -23.52
N PHE A 165 -7.21 -27.00 -23.00
CA PHE A 165 -6.81 -25.67 -23.43
C PHE A 165 -6.58 -25.59 -24.94
N HIS A 166 -5.83 -26.53 -25.52
CA HIS A 166 -5.55 -26.54 -26.95
C HIS A 166 -6.80 -26.77 -27.82
N THR A 167 -7.77 -27.59 -27.35
CA THR A 167 -9.06 -27.73 -28.07
C THR A 167 -9.83 -26.42 -28.16
N TRP A 168 -9.76 -25.56 -27.14
CA TRP A 168 -10.49 -24.28 -27.11
C TRP A 168 -9.69 -23.12 -27.71
N GLU A 169 -8.37 -23.17 -27.69
CA GLU A 169 -7.47 -22.18 -28.31
C GLU A 169 -7.70 -22.05 -29.82
N GLY A 170 -8.05 -23.15 -30.49
CA GLY A 170 -8.39 -23.13 -31.93
C GLY A 170 -9.75 -22.53 -32.25
N ILE A 171 -10.65 -22.39 -31.26
CA ILE A 171 -12.04 -21.94 -31.46
C ILE A 171 -12.20 -20.47 -31.04
N LEU A 172 -11.50 -20.04 -29.99
CA LEU A 172 -11.62 -18.72 -29.40
C LEU A 172 -10.24 -18.18 -28.97
N PRO A 173 -10.01 -16.85 -29.01
CA PRO A 173 -8.80 -16.23 -28.48
C PRO A 173 -8.79 -16.34 -26.96
N THR A 174 -8.28 -17.47 -26.45
CA THR A 174 -8.27 -17.82 -25.03
C THR A 174 -6.92 -17.56 -24.39
N ARG A 175 -6.91 -17.34 -23.08
CA ARG A 175 -5.70 -17.22 -22.25
C ARG A 175 -5.85 -18.05 -20.99
N THR A 176 -4.78 -18.70 -20.54
CA THR A 176 -4.81 -19.44 -19.28
C THR A 176 -4.72 -18.51 -18.08
N GLY A 177 -5.57 -18.75 -17.07
CA GLY A 177 -5.43 -18.17 -15.73
C GLY A 177 -4.82 -19.16 -14.74
N THR A 178 -4.21 -18.67 -13.65
CA THR A 178 -3.76 -19.54 -12.56
C THR A 178 -4.89 -19.83 -11.57
N GLY A 179 -4.94 -21.03 -11.00
CA GLY A 179 -5.92 -21.33 -9.94
C GLY A 179 -5.78 -20.43 -8.70
N GLY A 180 -4.59 -19.89 -8.47
CA GLY A 180 -4.34 -18.87 -7.45
C GLY A 180 -5.02 -17.53 -7.77
N GLN A 181 -4.98 -17.10 -9.03
CA GLN A 181 -5.66 -15.90 -9.51
C GLN A 181 -7.18 -16.08 -9.49
N THR A 182 -7.68 -17.25 -9.87
CA THR A 182 -9.10 -17.60 -9.73
C THR A 182 -9.55 -17.57 -8.28
N LYS A 183 -8.79 -18.16 -7.34
CA LYS A 183 -9.10 -18.11 -5.90
C LYS A 183 -9.00 -16.69 -5.34
N TYR A 184 -8.00 -15.92 -5.75
CA TYR A 184 -7.83 -14.53 -5.33
C TYR A 184 -9.02 -13.68 -5.77
N ASN A 185 -9.39 -13.75 -7.05
CA ASN A 185 -10.56 -13.05 -7.59
C ASN A 185 -11.83 -13.52 -6.86
N ARG A 186 -12.02 -14.83 -6.70
CA ARG A 186 -13.18 -15.38 -5.98
C ARG A 186 -13.29 -14.86 -4.55
N THR A 187 -12.19 -14.81 -3.80
CA THR A 187 -12.17 -14.31 -2.42
C THR A 187 -12.37 -12.80 -2.37
N ARG A 188 -11.73 -12.07 -3.30
CA ARG A 188 -11.84 -10.61 -3.43
C ARG A 188 -13.26 -10.16 -3.77
N PHE A 189 -13.98 -10.95 -4.57
CA PHE A 189 -15.35 -10.68 -4.98
C PHE A 189 -16.39 -11.43 -4.12
N GLU A 190 -15.99 -12.04 -3.00
CA GLU A 190 -16.87 -12.78 -2.07
C GLU A 190 -17.73 -13.85 -2.75
N LEU A 191 -17.25 -14.41 -3.86
CA LEU A 191 -17.99 -15.39 -4.62
C LEU A 191 -17.92 -16.76 -3.92
N PRO A 192 -19.06 -17.45 -3.71
CA PRO A 192 -19.05 -18.79 -3.15
C PRO A 192 -18.29 -19.75 -4.10
N LYS A 193 -17.69 -20.80 -3.52
CA LYS A 193 -17.16 -21.89 -4.33
C LYS A 193 -18.34 -22.68 -4.84
N LEU A 194 -18.72 -22.43 -6.09
CA LEU A 194 -19.90 -23.03 -6.69
C LEU A 194 -19.68 -24.52 -6.90
N SER A 195 -20.52 -25.32 -6.26
CA SER A 195 -20.76 -26.73 -6.58
C SER A 195 -22.10 -26.77 -7.31
N ASN A 196 -22.07 -27.02 -8.62
CA ASN A 196 -23.16 -26.89 -9.59
C ASN A 196 -23.83 -25.50 -9.66
N ILE A 197 -23.87 -24.95 -10.87
CA ILE A 197 -24.59 -23.71 -11.19
C ILE A 197 -25.52 -24.05 -12.34
N ASP A 198 -26.79 -24.32 -12.03
CA ASP A 198 -27.76 -24.68 -13.05
C ASP A 198 -28.42 -23.45 -13.72
N SER A 199 -28.24 -22.23 -13.21
CA SER A 199 -28.54 -21.00 -13.97
C SER A 199 -28.04 -19.72 -13.30
N ILE A 200 -27.55 -18.76 -14.11
CA ILE A 200 -27.21 -17.39 -13.69
C ILE A 200 -28.30 -16.46 -14.22
N LYS A 201 -28.97 -15.73 -13.33
CA LYS A 201 -29.99 -14.73 -13.69
C LYS A 201 -29.42 -13.32 -13.52
N LEU A 202 -29.34 -12.56 -14.61
CA LEU A 202 -28.91 -11.16 -14.58
C LEU A 202 -30.06 -10.28 -14.06
N LEU A 203 -29.88 -9.69 -12.86
CA LEU A 203 -30.89 -8.83 -12.21
C LEU A 203 -30.98 -7.42 -12.82
N THR A 204 -30.01 -7.01 -13.62
CA THR A 204 -30.02 -5.72 -14.31
C THR A 204 -29.29 -5.81 -15.65
N ARG A 205 -29.85 -5.14 -16.66
CA ARG A 205 -29.20 -4.92 -17.97
C ARG A 205 -28.34 -3.66 -17.99
N GLN A 206 -28.44 -2.82 -16.97
CA GLN A 206 -27.72 -1.56 -16.89
C GLN A 206 -26.30 -1.82 -16.35
N ARG A 207 -25.29 -1.45 -17.14
CA ARG A 207 -23.88 -1.61 -16.75
C ARG A 207 -23.57 -0.74 -15.53
N LEU A 208 -23.02 -1.33 -14.47
CA LEU A 208 -22.45 -0.58 -13.37
C LEU A 208 -21.11 0.02 -13.80
N ARG A 209 -20.99 1.34 -13.79
CA ARG A 209 -19.74 2.07 -13.99
C ARG A 209 -18.99 2.16 -12.66
N ILE A 210 -17.83 1.53 -12.60
CA ILE A 210 -16.94 1.58 -11.45
C ILE A 210 -15.71 2.42 -11.82
N LYS A 211 -15.47 3.52 -11.11
CA LYS A 211 -14.27 4.36 -11.28
C LYS A 211 -13.41 4.33 -10.03
N CYS A 212 -12.13 4.03 -10.18
CA CYS A 212 -11.15 4.05 -9.10
C CYS A 212 -10.91 5.49 -8.63
N THR A 213 -11.12 5.76 -7.33
CA THR A 213 -10.92 7.09 -6.71
C THR A 213 -9.86 7.10 -5.61
N GLY A 214 -9.39 5.92 -5.18
CA GLY A 214 -8.35 5.75 -4.17
C GLY A 214 -8.80 6.08 -2.73
N TRP A 215 -7.87 5.92 -1.79
CA TRP A 215 -8.13 6.03 -0.35
C TRP A 215 -7.91 7.45 0.22
N GLY A 216 -7.64 8.41 -0.65
CA GLY A 216 -7.19 9.76 -0.28
C GLY A 216 -5.67 9.91 -0.41
N THR A 217 -5.13 11.02 0.10
CA THR A 217 -3.70 11.32 0.05
C THR A 217 -2.99 10.87 1.33
N ARG A 218 -1.76 10.33 1.20
CA ARG A 218 -0.87 10.05 2.34
C ARG A 218 -0.20 11.31 2.90
N LYS A 219 -0.42 12.47 2.28
CA LYS A 219 0.17 13.75 2.70
C LYS A 219 -0.50 14.22 4.00
N MET A 220 0.24 14.13 5.10
CA MET A 220 -0.23 14.46 6.47
C MET A 220 -0.37 15.97 6.74
N CYS A 221 0.14 16.82 5.86
CA CYS A 221 -0.07 18.26 5.92
C CYS A 221 -0.51 18.82 4.55
N GLY A 222 -1.43 19.78 4.57
CA GLY A 222 -1.53 20.71 3.45
C GLY A 222 -0.30 21.60 3.45
N THR A 223 0.23 21.86 2.27
CA THR A 223 1.29 22.84 2.09
C THR A 223 0.75 24.04 1.34
N ASP A 224 1.40 25.19 1.49
CA ASP A 224 1.23 26.30 0.56
C ASP A 224 1.74 25.92 -0.85
N ARG A 225 1.66 26.89 -1.77
CA ARG A 225 2.17 26.78 -3.15
C ARG A 225 3.68 26.48 -3.23
N TYR A 226 4.42 26.68 -2.14
CA TYR A 226 5.86 26.51 -2.06
C TYR A 226 6.27 25.25 -1.29
N GLY A 227 5.32 24.48 -0.75
CA GLY A 227 5.62 23.26 -0.02
C GLY A 227 5.81 23.43 1.49
N PHE A 228 5.61 24.63 2.06
CA PHE A 228 5.62 24.80 3.51
C PHE A 228 4.33 24.30 4.14
N PRO A 229 4.38 23.55 5.27
CA PRO A 229 3.20 23.10 5.97
C PRO A 229 2.32 24.28 6.43
N THR A 230 1.05 24.30 6.02
CA THR A 230 0.08 25.32 6.43
C THR A 230 -1.07 24.77 7.26
N ARG A 231 -1.38 23.48 7.08
CA ARG A 231 -2.44 22.80 7.84
C ARG A 231 -2.06 21.36 8.11
N HIS A 232 -2.24 20.90 9.33
CA HIS A 232 -2.00 19.51 9.69
C HIS A 232 -3.30 18.71 9.60
N ARG A 233 -3.25 17.54 8.99
CA ARG A 233 -4.38 16.60 8.97
C ARG A 233 -4.36 15.77 10.25
N GLN A 234 -5.54 15.53 10.81
CA GLN A 234 -5.66 14.64 11.97
C GLN A 234 -5.47 13.18 11.56
N ARG A 235 -4.92 12.38 12.48
CA ARG A 235 -4.74 10.94 12.30
C ARG A 235 -6.05 10.17 12.44
N GLN A 236 -6.98 10.64 13.27
CA GLN A 236 -8.30 10.05 13.43
C GLN A 236 -9.17 10.39 12.20
N GLN A 237 -9.58 9.36 11.46
CA GLN A 237 -10.38 9.51 10.23
C GLN A 237 -11.85 9.10 10.41
N VAL A 238 -12.18 8.42 11.51
CA VAL A 238 -13.52 7.94 11.82
C VAL A 238 -14.09 8.80 12.95
N HIS A 239 -15.28 9.35 12.73
CA HIS A 239 -16.04 10.10 13.73
C HIS A 239 -17.46 9.56 13.76
N PHE A 240 -17.99 9.26 14.96
CA PHE A 240 -19.33 8.71 15.16
C PHE A 240 -19.62 7.43 14.35
N GLY A 241 -18.60 6.62 14.07
CA GLY A 241 -18.73 5.40 13.25
C GLY A 241 -18.64 5.63 11.74
N PHE A 242 -18.52 6.88 11.27
CA PHE A 242 -18.47 7.22 9.85
C PHE A 242 -17.13 7.82 9.44
N ARG A 243 -16.73 7.60 8.19
CA ARG A 243 -15.56 8.23 7.55
C ARG A 243 -15.96 8.97 6.27
N THR A 244 -15.16 9.98 5.92
CA THR A 244 -15.36 10.72 4.67
C THR A 244 -15.19 9.80 3.46
N GLY A 245 -16.25 9.66 2.68
CA GLY A 245 -16.34 8.80 1.49
C GLY A 245 -17.30 7.62 1.63
N ASP A 246 -17.80 7.32 2.83
CA ASP A 246 -18.86 6.32 3.03
C ASP A 246 -20.14 6.75 2.28
N ILE A 247 -20.95 5.78 1.86
CA ILE A 247 -22.29 6.01 1.31
C ILE A 247 -23.29 5.80 2.43
N VAL A 248 -24.14 6.78 2.68
CA VAL A 248 -25.15 6.74 3.74
C VAL A 248 -26.54 7.05 3.18
N LYS A 249 -27.56 6.52 3.84
CA LYS A 249 -28.93 7.03 3.79
C LYS A 249 -29.13 7.94 4.99
N ALA A 250 -29.56 9.18 4.77
CA ALA A 250 -29.98 10.07 5.84
C ALA A 250 -31.48 10.35 5.75
N VAL A 251 -32.19 10.20 6.86
CA VAL A 251 -33.62 10.46 6.96
C VAL A 251 -33.84 11.52 8.04
N VAL A 252 -34.20 12.73 7.61
CA VAL A 252 -34.43 13.87 8.51
C VAL A 252 -35.93 14.12 8.61
N LEU A 253 -36.48 13.90 9.80
CA LEU A 253 -37.93 13.98 10.06
C LEU A 253 -38.43 15.38 10.41
N SER A 254 -37.56 16.28 10.85
CA SER A 254 -37.94 17.63 11.30
C SER A 254 -36.86 18.69 11.03
N GLY A 255 -37.28 19.95 10.87
CA GLY A 255 -36.40 21.12 10.72
C GLY A 255 -36.23 21.59 9.26
N LYS A 256 -35.20 22.41 9.00
CA LYS A 256 -35.00 23.04 7.68
C LYS A 256 -34.56 22.07 6.56
N LYS A 257 -34.16 20.84 6.89
CA LYS A 257 -33.56 19.86 5.96
C LYS A 257 -34.36 18.55 5.93
N VAL A 258 -35.67 18.64 6.09
CA VAL A 258 -36.57 17.48 6.07
C VAL A 258 -36.47 16.79 4.72
N GLY A 259 -36.31 15.47 4.74
CA GLY A 259 -36.22 14.65 3.55
C GLY A 259 -35.34 13.43 3.70
N GLU A 260 -35.35 12.59 2.67
CA GLU A 260 -34.47 11.45 2.52
C GLU A 260 -33.33 11.78 1.54
N TYR A 261 -32.11 11.47 1.94
CA TYR A 261 -30.92 11.71 1.14
C TYR A 261 -30.08 10.43 1.07
N VAL A 262 -29.66 10.06 -0.14
CA VAL A 262 -28.69 8.97 -0.34
C VAL A 262 -27.50 9.53 -1.08
N GLY A 263 -26.31 9.29 -0.55
CA GLY A 263 -25.11 9.82 -1.17
C GLY A 263 -23.85 9.65 -0.34
N ARG A 264 -22.78 10.23 -0.86
CA ARG A 264 -21.46 10.17 -0.22
C ARG A 264 -21.32 11.18 0.89
N LEU A 265 -20.76 10.73 2.00
CA LEU A 265 -20.58 11.50 3.22
C LEU A 265 -19.26 12.26 3.24
N LEU A 266 -19.33 13.54 3.57
CA LEU A 266 -18.21 14.33 4.10
C LEU A 266 -18.36 14.39 5.62
N CYS A 267 -17.54 13.61 6.32
CA CYS A 267 -17.58 13.49 7.77
C CYS A 267 -16.80 14.64 8.42
N ARG A 268 -17.35 15.23 9.48
CA ARG A 268 -16.71 16.29 10.29
C ARG A 268 -16.66 15.87 11.76
N LYS A 269 -15.62 16.31 12.48
CA LYS A 269 -15.45 16.04 13.92
C LYS A 269 -16.63 16.51 14.78
N THR A 270 -17.35 17.54 14.34
CA THR A 270 -18.52 18.09 15.04
C THR A 270 -19.75 17.18 14.99
N GLY A 271 -19.76 16.12 14.16
CA GLY A 271 -20.93 15.25 13.97
C GLY A 271 -21.99 15.84 13.04
N SER A 272 -21.67 16.95 12.37
CA SER A 272 -22.47 17.58 11.32
C SER A 272 -21.84 17.27 9.96
N PHE A 273 -22.54 16.52 9.13
CA PHE A 273 -22.03 15.92 7.90
C PHE A 273 -22.60 16.57 6.65
N ASP A 274 -21.83 16.56 5.55
CA ASP A 274 -22.36 16.98 4.25
C ASP A 274 -22.57 15.74 3.37
N ILE A 275 -23.74 15.63 2.74
CA ILE A 275 -24.10 14.48 1.90
C ILE A 275 -24.12 14.95 0.45
N ALA A 276 -23.25 14.37 -0.38
CA ALA A 276 -23.22 14.61 -1.82
C ALA A 276 -24.21 13.65 -2.51
N THR A 277 -25.36 14.19 -2.91
CA THR A 277 -26.42 13.49 -3.65
C THR A 277 -26.33 13.80 -5.15
N SER A 278 -27.13 13.11 -5.97
CA SER A 278 -27.26 13.43 -7.40
C SER A 278 -27.83 14.84 -7.67
N ARG A 279 -28.64 15.36 -6.75
CA ARG A 279 -29.28 16.69 -6.86
C ARG A 279 -28.44 17.83 -6.28
N GLY A 280 -27.30 17.52 -5.67
CA GLY A 280 -26.41 18.49 -5.05
C GLY A 280 -25.93 18.09 -3.66
N ARG A 281 -25.18 19.00 -3.03
CA ARG A 281 -24.65 18.80 -1.67
C ARG A 281 -25.62 19.33 -0.63
N VAL A 282 -26.06 18.45 0.26
CA VAL A 282 -26.83 18.82 1.46
C VAL A 282 -25.85 18.93 2.62
N ALA A 283 -25.50 20.16 3.00
CA ALA A 283 -24.53 20.42 4.05
C ALA A 283 -25.16 20.34 5.45
N GLY A 284 -24.40 19.91 6.45
CA GLY A 284 -24.74 20.00 7.88
C GLY A 284 -25.92 19.15 8.38
N VAL A 285 -26.01 17.89 7.97
CA VAL A 285 -26.94 16.88 8.48
C VAL A 285 -26.32 16.20 9.70
N SER A 286 -27.06 16.05 10.81
CA SER A 286 -26.53 15.37 12.01
C SER A 286 -26.30 13.88 11.75
N HIS A 287 -25.19 13.34 12.26
CA HIS A 287 -24.86 11.91 12.18
C HIS A 287 -25.97 10.98 12.70
N ARG A 288 -26.79 11.46 13.64
CA ARG A 288 -27.92 10.69 14.22
C ARG A 288 -28.98 10.30 13.19
N PHE A 289 -29.07 11.06 12.10
CA PHE A 289 -30.02 10.79 11.03
C PHE A 289 -29.42 9.90 9.93
N CYS A 290 -28.15 9.52 10.03
CA CYS A 290 -27.44 8.76 9.00
C CYS A 290 -27.38 7.27 9.35
N THR A 291 -27.66 6.43 8.35
CA THR A 291 -27.49 4.98 8.38
C THR A 291 -26.47 4.57 7.30
N PRO A 292 -25.46 3.74 7.61
CA PRO A 292 -24.48 3.30 6.63
C PRO A 292 -25.11 2.37 5.59
N ILE A 293 -24.82 2.62 4.30
CA ILE A 293 -25.15 1.71 3.18
C ILE A 293 -23.89 0.97 2.76
N ASP A 294 -22.82 1.70 2.51
CA ASP A 294 -21.56 1.16 2.03
C ASP A 294 -20.38 1.93 2.62
N GLN A 295 -19.33 1.20 2.93
CA GLN A 295 -18.13 1.77 3.49
C GLN A 295 -17.15 2.14 2.38
N LYS A 296 -16.43 3.25 2.55
CA LYS A 296 -15.41 3.66 1.59
C LYS A 296 -14.41 2.53 1.32
N ASP A 297 -14.36 2.11 0.07
CA ASP A 297 -13.50 1.03 -0.43
C ASP A 297 -12.47 1.52 -1.49
N GLY A 298 -12.52 2.81 -1.82
CA GLY A 298 -11.65 3.45 -2.80
C GLY A 298 -12.23 3.53 -4.21
N TYR A 299 -13.46 3.09 -4.43
CA TYR A 299 -14.13 3.15 -5.72
C TYR A 299 -15.34 4.09 -5.69
N SER A 300 -15.77 4.50 -6.88
CA SER A 300 -17.02 5.23 -7.13
C SER A 300 -17.91 4.40 -8.02
N TYR A 301 -19.18 4.33 -7.64
CA TYR A 301 -20.21 3.55 -8.30
C TYR A 301 -21.23 4.48 -8.94
N GLY A 302 -21.62 4.15 -10.16
CA GLY A 302 -22.71 4.80 -10.90
C GLY A 302 -23.24 3.86 -11.97
N PHE A 303 -24.33 4.22 -12.63
CA PHE A 303 -24.88 3.47 -13.76
C PHE A 303 -24.80 4.33 -15.04
#